data_AF-A0A261AQR3-F1
#
_entry.id   AF-A0A261AQR3-F1
#
_cell.length_a   1.000
_cell.length_b   1.000
_cell.length_c   1.000
_cell.angle_alpha   90.00
_cell.angle_beta   90.00
_cell.angle_gamma   90.00
#
_symmetry.space_group_name_H-M   'P 1'
#
loop_
_entity.id
_entity.type
_entity.pdbx_description
1 polymer ?
#
loop_
_entity_poly.entity_id
_entity_poly.type
_entity_poly.pdbx_seq_one_letter_code
_entity_poly.pdbx_strand_id
1 'polypeptide(L)'
;MSTLSTVETQELINCIGFSQDYRLISIGHKKGYIFSKTADIVENSTFSNGILNSNSSDLGFNNCTIVERLFSSSLVVVVSENEFRVLHLTSNNVISSHRFKKSILTVRLNRQRIITCFEDYIHIYNLSDMKIIHTIMNTPMNKLGIVDLTSNTGNAFIAYPASTDTGSVHIFDSINLSPVNTFVAHEGTLACLQFNQNGNMIATASTKGTVIRVYSVPDGNRLYEFRRGVSRCVTIQSLCFSLDSKYLAASSNVETIHVFKLEKSEENMKPETSNESGGWFDTFNKTITAYMPTQFMQVTELITTERSFATARLPVVCKSNRVAFVA
;
A
#
# COMPACT_ATOMS: atom_id res chain seq x y z
N MET A 1 -50.58 -16.64 2.42
CA MET A 1 -49.34 -16.40 3.19
C MET A 1 -48.17 -16.84 2.32
N SER A 2 -47.63 -15.93 1.52
CA SER A 2 -46.52 -16.18 0.59
C SER A 2 -45.21 -15.77 1.23
N THR A 3 -44.38 -16.75 1.56
CA THR A 3 -42.98 -16.55 1.93
C THR A 3 -42.19 -16.14 0.68
N LEU A 4 -41.91 -14.85 0.54
CA LEU A 4 -40.98 -14.35 -0.47
C LEU A 4 -39.55 -14.72 -0.05
N SER A 5 -38.89 -15.42 -0.96
CA SER A 5 -37.49 -15.77 -1.02
C SER A 5 -36.57 -14.55 -1.01
N THR A 6 -35.87 -14.30 0.10
CA THR A 6 -34.63 -13.51 0.09
C THR A 6 -33.44 -14.44 -0.11
N VAL A 7 -33.25 -14.88 -1.35
CA VAL A 7 -31.92 -15.30 -1.82
C VAL A 7 -31.36 -14.09 -2.55
N GLU A 8 -30.86 -13.12 -1.80
CA GLU A 8 -30.01 -12.08 -2.38
C GLU A 8 -28.79 -12.79 -2.96
N THR A 9 -28.69 -12.77 -4.28
CA THR A 9 -27.52 -13.24 -5.01
C THR A 9 -26.37 -12.32 -4.61
N GLN A 10 -25.55 -12.77 -3.66
CA GLN A 10 -24.38 -12.05 -3.21
C GLN A 10 -23.46 -11.86 -4.43
N GLU A 11 -23.49 -10.66 -5.01
CA GLU A 11 -22.71 -10.35 -6.19
C GLU A 11 -21.23 -10.54 -5.84
N LEU A 12 -20.57 -11.44 -6.56
CA LEU A 12 -19.16 -11.74 -6.32
C LEU A 12 -18.34 -10.47 -6.60
N ILE A 13 -17.81 -9.88 -5.52
CA ILE A 13 -16.86 -8.77 -5.56
C ILE A 13 -15.53 -9.29 -6.11
N ASN A 14 -15.05 -8.63 -7.17
CA ASN A 14 -13.78 -8.96 -7.81
C ASN A 14 -12.63 -8.14 -7.21
N CYS A 15 -12.87 -6.85 -6.93
CA CYS A 15 -11.89 -5.98 -6.30
C CYS A 15 -12.56 -4.93 -5.40
N ILE A 16 -11.80 -4.48 -4.40
CA ILE A 16 -12.14 -3.36 -3.53
C ILE A 16 -10.89 -2.52 -3.28
N GLY A 17 -11.05 -1.20 -3.28
CA GLY A 17 -9.97 -0.26 -3.06
C GLY A 17 -10.47 1.03 -2.40
N PHE A 18 -9.52 1.83 -1.92
CA PHE A 18 -9.79 3.19 -1.47
C PHE A 18 -9.14 4.17 -2.45
N SER A 19 -9.73 5.36 -2.59
CA SER A 19 -9.03 6.47 -3.24
C SER A 19 -7.75 6.82 -2.47
N GLN A 20 -6.84 7.54 -3.14
CA GLN A 20 -5.55 7.94 -2.60
C GLN A 20 -5.67 8.70 -1.28
N ASP A 21 -6.78 9.41 -1.05
CA ASP A 21 -7.09 10.18 0.16
C ASP A 21 -8.10 9.51 1.10
N TYR A 22 -8.43 8.24 0.86
CA TYR A 22 -9.36 7.41 1.64
C TYR A 22 -10.81 7.90 1.70
N ARG A 23 -11.19 8.89 0.88
CA ARG A 23 -12.53 9.49 0.86
C ARG A 23 -13.56 8.70 0.07
N LEU A 24 -13.12 7.86 -0.85
CA LEU A 24 -13.97 7.01 -1.67
C LEU A 24 -13.55 5.56 -1.55
N ILE A 25 -14.53 4.67 -1.63
CA ILE A 25 -14.37 3.24 -1.82
C ILE A 25 -14.72 2.93 -3.28
N SER A 26 -13.87 2.16 -3.95
CA SER A 26 -14.10 1.60 -5.27
C SER A 26 -14.39 0.10 -5.14
N ILE A 27 -15.40 -0.38 -5.86
CA ILE A 27 -15.77 -1.80 -5.91
C ILE A 27 -15.94 -2.21 -7.36
N GLY A 28 -15.21 -3.24 -7.79
CA GLY A 28 -15.44 -3.91 -9.06
C GLY A 28 -16.13 -5.26 -8.83
N HIS A 29 -17.14 -5.57 -9.64
CA HIS A 29 -17.93 -6.79 -9.54
C HIS A 29 -18.29 -7.32 -10.95
N LYS A 30 -18.99 -8.46 -11.00
CA LYS A 30 -19.34 -9.13 -12.25
C LYS A 30 -20.19 -8.29 -13.22
N LYS A 31 -20.97 -7.32 -12.73
CA LYS A 31 -21.88 -6.51 -13.55
C LYS A 31 -21.38 -5.08 -13.83
N GLY A 32 -20.20 -4.72 -13.30
CA GLY A 32 -19.69 -3.37 -13.44
C GLY A 32 -18.84 -2.94 -12.24
N TYR A 33 -18.97 -1.68 -11.88
CA TYR A 33 -18.25 -1.07 -10.78
C TYR A 33 -19.11 -0.04 -10.05
N ILE A 34 -18.77 0.20 -8.78
CA ILE A 34 -19.46 1.14 -7.91
C ILE A 34 -18.41 2.00 -7.20
N PHE A 35 -18.74 3.28 -7.00
CA PHE A 35 -18.04 4.16 -6.08
C PHE A 35 -18.99 4.62 -4.98
N SER A 36 -18.49 4.65 -3.75
CA SER A 36 -19.22 5.14 -2.59
C SER A 36 -18.31 6.03 -1.76
N LYS A 37 -18.86 7.08 -1.14
CA LYS A 37 -18.08 7.88 -0.19
C LYS A 37 -17.89 7.08 1.10
N THR A 38 -16.71 7.19 1.66
CA THR A 38 -16.38 6.48 2.89
C THR A 38 -17.22 7.02 4.07
N ALA A 39 -17.46 8.34 4.13
CA ALA A 39 -18.29 8.98 5.15
C ALA A 39 -19.74 8.42 5.16
N ASP A 40 -20.37 8.32 3.99
CA ASP A 40 -21.75 7.83 3.86
C ASP A 40 -21.92 6.40 4.42
N ILE A 41 -20.89 5.55 4.25
CA ILE A 41 -20.89 4.15 4.75
C ILE A 41 -20.69 4.12 6.27
N VAL A 42 -19.82 4.97 6.81
CA VAL A 42 -19.58 5.08 8.25
C VAL A 42 -20.83 5.54 8.99
N GLU A 43 -21.57 6.50 8.43
CA GLU A 43 -22.77 7.06 9.05
C GLU A 43 -23.99 6.13 8.93
N ASN A 44 -24.23 5.55 7.75
CA ASN A 44 -25.48 4.84 7.48
C ASN A 44 -25.42 3.32 7.69
N SER A 45 -24.24 2.75 7.96
CA SER A 45 -23.98 1.31 8.15
C SER A 45 -24.57 0.38 7.07
N THR A 46 -25.00 0.95 5.96
CA THR A 46 -25.69 0.29 4.85
C THR A 46 -25.09 0.82 3.55
N PHE A 47 -24.84 -0.08 2.60
CA PHE A 47 -24.61 0.26 1.19
C PHE A 47 -25.95 0.69 0.56
N SER A 48 -26.60 1.71 1.12
CA SER A 48 -27.90 2.15 0.64
C SER A 48 -27.72 3.25 -0.41
N ASN A 49 -27.93 2.85 -1.67
CA ASN A 49 -28.43 3.66 -2.79
C ASN A 49 -27.74 4.98 -3.17
N GLY A 50 -26.63 5.36 -2.55
CA GLY A 50 -25.65 6.33 -3.09
C GLY A 50 -24.80 5.71 -4.19
N ILE A 51 -25.35 4.75 -4.93
CA ILE A 51 -24.69 4.12 -6.05
C ILE A 51 -24.57 5.23 -7.10
N LEU A 52 -23.36 5.70 -7.36
CA LEU A 52 -23.04 6.22 -8.67
C LEU A 52 -23.11 5.02 -9.64
N ASN A 53 -24.32 4.49 -9.82
CA ASN A 53 -24.69 3.62 -10.91
C ASN A 53 -24.63 4.53 -12.12
N SER A 54 -23.43 4.77 -12.65
CA SER A 54 -23.37 4.83 -14.10
C SER A 54 -23.94 3.49 -14.53
N ASN A 55 -25.12 3.49 -15.15
CA ASN A 55 -25.67 2.30 -15.79
C ASN A 55 -24.59 1.75 -16.74
N SER A 56 -23.73 0.89 -16.22
CA SER A 56 -22.51 0.42 -16.86
C SER A 56 -22.81 -0.60 -17.96
N SER A 57 -24.08 -1.00 -18.05
CA SER A 57 -24.63 -1.82 -19.11
C SER A 57 -24.37 -1.24 -20.49
N ASP A 58 -24.49 0.09 -20.66
CA ASP A 58 -24.44 0.72 -21.98
C ASP A 58 -23.01 0.84 -22.52
N LEU A 59 -22.00 0.78 -21.65
CA LEU A 59 -20.58 0.78 -22.01
C LEU A 59 -19.94 -0.63 -21.98
N GLY A 60 -20.75 -1.65 -21.72
CA GLY A 60 -20.34 -3.06 -21.76
C GLY A 60 -19.31 -3.43 -20.68
N PHE A 61 -19.35 -2.79 -19.50
CA PHE A 61 -18.45 -3.16 -18.40
C PHE A 61 -19.02 -4.34 -17.62
N ASN A 62 -18.58 -5.53 -17.96
CA ASN A 62 -18.84 -6.73 -17.18
C ASN A 62 -17.53 -7.23 -16.58
N ASN A 63 -17.59 -7.92 -15.44
CA ASN A 63 -16.43 -8.55 -14.84
C ASN A 63 -15.24 -7.59 -14.59
N CYS A 64 -15.51 -6.44 -13.94
CA CYS A 64 -14.46 -5.47 -13.62
C CYS A 64 -13.51 -6.06 -12.58
N THR A 65 -12.23 -6.21 -12.91
CA THR A 65 -11.21 -6.80 -12.04
C THR A 65 -10.35 -5.76 -11.32
N ILE A 66 -10.23 -4.55 -11.89
CA ILE A 66 -9.55 -3.42 -11.27
C ILE A 66 -10.38 -2.16 -11.53
N VAL A 67 -10.63 -1.40 -10.47
CA VAL A 67 -11.37 -0.13 -10.54
C VAL A 67 -10.65 0.87 -9.65
N GLU A 68 -10.08 1.89 -10.27
CA GLU A 68 -9.33 2.94 -9.59
C GLU A 68 -9.82 4.31 -10.02
N ARG A 69 -9.88 5.25 -9.09
CA ARG A 69 -10.35 6.62 -9.35
C ARG A 69 -9.29 7.62 -8.91
N LEU A 70 -9.11 8.68 -9.69
CA LEU A 70 -8.15 9.72 -9.36
C LEU A 70 -8.71 10.63 -8.28
N PHE A 71 -8.36 10.37 -7.02
CA PHE A 71 -8.91 11.04 -5.83
C PHE A 71 -10.45 11.08 -5.93
N SER A 72 -11.05 12.24 -5.69
CA SER A 72 -12.48 12.48 -5.89
C SER A 72 -12.84 13.01 -7.30
N SER A 73 -11.90 13.04 -8.25
CA SER A 73 -12.16 13.56 -9.61
C SER A 73 -13.06 12.62 -10.43
N SER A 74 -13.52 13.06 -11.60
CA SER A 74 -14.33 12.21 -12.49
C SER A 74 -13.51 11.22 -13.31
N LEU A 75 -12.19 11.25 -13.23
CA LEU A 75 -11.33 10.33 -13.99
C LEU A 75 -11.28 8.96 -13.31
N VAL A 76 -11.64 7.92 -14.06
CA VAL A 76 -11.67 6.53 -13.59
C VAL A 76 -10.91 5.64 -14.56
N VAL A 77 -10.20 4.67 -13.99
CA VAL A 77 -9.60 3.57 -14.72
C VAL A 77 -10.31 2.28 -14.36
N VAL A 78 -10.74 1.55 -15.38
CA VAL A 78 -11.38 0.24 -15.26
C VAL A 78 -10.58 -0.77 -16.07
N VAL A 79 -10.30 -1.92 -15.47
CA VAL A 79 -9.81 -3.10 -16.18
C VAL A 79 -10.88 -4.18 -16.16
N SER A 80 -11.23 -4.67 -17.34
CA SER A 80 -12.23 -5.70 -17.58
C SER A 80 -11.72 -6.61 -18.69
N GLU A 81 -11.57 -7.91 -18.43
CA GLU A 81 -11.14 -8.91 -19.44
C GLU A 81 -9.84 -8.50 -20.19
N ASN A 82 -8.84 -8.00 -19.46
CA ASN A 82 -7.57 -7.45 -19.99
C ASN A 82 -7.71 -6.20 -20.89
N GLU A 83 -8.89 -5.59 -20.93
CA GLU A 83 -9.12 -4.29 -21.54
C GLU A 83 -9.00 -3.20 -20.47
N PHE A 84 -8.04 -2.32 -20.67
CA PHE A 84 -7.79 -1.13 -19.87
C PHE A 84 -8.54 0.04 -20.47
N ARG A 85 -9.42 0.67 -19.70
CA ARG A 85 -10.21 1.83 -20.13
C ARG A 85 -10.06 2.97 -19.14
N VAL A 86 -9.85 4.16 -19.68
CA VAL A 86 -9.87 5.42 -18.93
C VAL A 86 -11.15 6.16 -19.29
N LEU A 87 -11.91 6.57 -18.29
CA LEU A 87 -13.25 7.13 -18.40
C LEU A 87 -13.31 8.49 -17.71
N HIS A 88 -14.19 9.35 -18.19
CA HIS A 88 -14.66 10.49 -17.42
C HIS A 88 -16.11 10.24 -16.98
N LEU A 89 -16.30 9.98 -15.69
CA LEU A 89 -17.59 9.59 -15.10
C LEU A 89 -18.71 10.58 -15.39
N THR A 90 -18.45 11.88 -15.26
CA THR A 90 -19.51 12.91 -15.37
C THR A 90 -20.05 13.04 -16.80
N SER A 91 -19.18 12.90 -17.81
CA SER A 91 -19.62 12.91 -19.22
C SER A 91 -19.92 11.52 -19.75
N ASN A 92 -19.71 10.48 -18.95
CA ASN A 92 -19.90 9.07 -19.30
C ASN A 92 -19.23 8.67 -20.63
N ASN A 93 -18.03 9.19 -20.91
CA ASN A 93 -17.28 8.89 -22.12
C ASN A 93 -16.00 8.11 -21.84
N VAL A 94 -15.60 7.29 -22.81
CA VAL A 94 -14.31 6.62 -22.82
C VAL A 94 -13.27 7.56 -23.40
N ILE A 95 -12.28 7.95 -22.60
CA ILE A 95 -11.15 8.79 -23.03
C ILE A 95 -10.15 7.95 -23.82
N SER A 96 -9.86 6.75 -23.33
CA SER A 96 -8.85 5.87 -23.90
C SER A 96 -9.23 4.41 -23.62
N SER A 97 -9.03 3.52 -24.59
CA SER A 97 -9.18 2.07 -24.42
C SER A 97 -8.01 1.33 -25.07
N HIS A 98 -7.41 0.40 -24.33
CA HIS A 98 -6.32 -0.44 -24.81
C HIS A 98 -6.51 -1.87 -24.33
N ARG A 99 -6.42 -2.83 -25.25
CA ARG A 99 -6.46 -4.26 -24.92
C ARG A 99 -5.06 -4.82 -24.84
N PHE A 100 -4.76 -5.50 -23.75
CA PHE A 100 -3.46 -6.15 -23.54
C PHE A 100 -3.55 -7.65 -23.71
N LYS A 101 -2.45 -8.24 -24.22
CA LYS A 101 -2.32 -9.70 -24.31
C LYS A 101 -2.06 -10.34 -22.95
N LYS A 102 -1.27 -9.65 -22.10
CA LYS A 102 -1.01 -10.07 -20.72
C LYS A 102 -2.02 -9.43 -19.79
N SER A 103 -2.32 -10.12 -18.69
CA SER A 103 -3.21 -9.59 -17.66
C SER A 103 -2.54 -8.46 -16.87
N ILE A 104 -3.29 -7.39 -16.67
CA ILE A 104 -2.91 -6.29 -15.78
C ILE A 104 -3.19 -6.76 -14.36
N LEU A 105 -2.16 -6.75 -13.51
CA LEU A 105 -2.25 -7.22 -12.13
C LEU A 105 -2.61 -6.09 -11.17
N THR A 106 -2.14 -4.87 -11.42
CA THR A 106 -2.42 -3.69 -10.60
C THR A 106 -2.34 -2.42 -11.43
N VAL A 107 -3.21 -1.46 -11.11
CA VAL A 107 -3.16 -0.10 -11.63
C VAL A 107 -3.03 0.87 -10.48
N ARG A 108 -2.17 1.88 -10.62
CA ARG A 108 -2.07 3.00 -9.68
C ARG A 108 -2.03 4.31 -10.45
N LEU A 109 -2.49 5.37 -9.81
CA LEU A 109 -2.55 6.69 -10.41
C LEU A 109 -2.31 7.79 -9.39
N ASN A 110 -1.67 8.86 -9.85
CA ASN A 110 -1.58 10.14 -9.17
C ASN A 110 -1.95 11.25 -10.18
N ARG A 111 -1.76 12.52 -9.83
CA ARG A 111 -2.17 13.63 -10.70
C ARG A 111 -1.29 13.85 -11.94
N GLN A 112 -0.24 13.05 -12.13
CA GLN A 112 0.70 13.16 -13.25
C GLN A 112 0.88 11.86 -14.04
N ARG A 113 0.67 10.71 -13.39
CA ARG A 113 0.98 9.39 -13.93
C ARG A 113 -0.15 8.40 -13.70
N ILE A 114 -0.30 7.49 -14.65
CA ILE A 114 -0.95 6.19 -14.45
C ILE A 114 0.14 5.15 -14.61
N ILE A 115 0.14 4.11 -13.78
CA ILE A 115 0.99 2.94 -13.96
C ILE A 115 0.14 1.68 -14.08
N THR A 116 0.54 0.77 -14.96
CA THR A 116 -0.06 -0.56 -15.08
C THR A 116 1.02 -1.61 -14.89
N CYS A 117 0.88 -2.45 -13.88
CA CYS A 117 1.80 -3.53 -13.56
C CYS A 117 1.33 -4.83 -14.21
N PHE A 118 2.25 -5.46 -14.93
CA PHE A 118 2.13 -6.82 -15.43
C PHE A 118 3.05 -7.73 -14.60
N GLU A 119 3.13 -9.00 -14.97
CA GLU A 119 3.95 -9.98 -14.23
C GLU A 119 5.46 -9.70 -14.37
N ASP A 120 5.92 -9.13 -15.48
CA ASP A 120 7.35 -8.98 -15.81
C ASP A 120 7.75 -7.60 -16.38
N TYR A 121 6.82 -6.63 -16.37
CA TYR A 121 7.09 -5.24 -16.71
C TYR A 121 6.04 -4.28 -16.15
N ILE A 122 6.35 -2.98 -16.15
CA ILE A 122 5.45 -1.90 -15.73
C ILE A 122 5.39 -0.84 -16.83
N HIS A 123 4.19 -0.44 -17.26
CA HIS A 123 4.01 0.73 -18.12
C HIS A 123 3.76 1.97 -17.27
N ILE A 124 4.34 3.09 -17.70
CA ILE A 124 4.15 4.42 -17.13
C ILE A 124 3.51 5.29 -18.21
N TYR A 125 2.35 5.86 -17.89
CA TYR A 125 1.61 6.76 -18.76
C TYR A 125 1.65 8.17 -18.21
N ASN A 126 1.66 9.16 -19.11
CA ASN A 126 1.37 10.53 -18.75
C ASN A 126 -0.15 10.72 -18.63
N LEU A 127 -0.61 11.26 -17.51
CA LEU A 127 -2.04 11.46 -17.24
C LEU A 127 -2.67 12.48 -18.19
N SER A 128 -1.92 13.46 -18.68
CA SER A 128 -2.49 14.57 -19.48
C SER A 128 -2.89 14.16 -20.90
N ASP A 129 -2.13 13.25 -21.53
CA ASP A 129 -2.36 12.81 -22.91
C ASP A 129 -2.68 11.31 -23.03
N MET A 130 -2.70 10.56 -21.91
CA MET A 130 -2.95 9.12 -21.84
C MET A 130 -1.98 8.26 -22.66
N LYS A 131 -0.78 8.78 -22.97
CA LYS A 131 0.24 8.04 -23.72
C LYS A 131 1.23 7.34 -22.80
N ILE A 132 1.71 6.17 -23.24
CA ILE A 132 2.85 5.50 -22.60
C ILE A 132 4.09 6.36 -22.83
N ILE A 133 4.72 6.80 -21.74
CA ILE A 133 5.97 7.58 -21.78
C ILE A 133 7.19 6.70 -21.51
N HIS A 134 7.02 5.60 -20.77
CA HIS A 134 8.10 4.69 -20.44
C HIS A 134 7.59 3.30 -20.09
N THR A 135 8.44 2.30 -20.30
CA THR A 135 8.19 0.92 -19.88
C THR A 135 9.40 0.42 -19.11
N ILE A 136 9.19 0.07 -17.83
CA ILE A 136 10.20 -0.63 -17.03
C ILE A 136 10.16 -2.10 -17.44
N MET A 137 11.12 -2.51 -18.27
CA MET A 137 11.27 -3.88 -18.75
C MET A 137 12.11 -4.73 -17.80
N ASN A 138 12.04 -6.05 -17.96
CA ASN A 138 12.86 -7.03 -17.25
C ASN A 138 12.72 -6.94 -15.73
N THR A 139 11.52 -6.65 -15.23
CA THR A 139 11.29 -6.70 -13.78
C THR A 139 11.31 -8.15 -13.31
N PRO A 140 11.71 -8.41 -12.06
CA PRO A 140 11.50 -9.72 -11.43
C PRO A 140 10.02 -10.14 -11.54
N MET A 141 9.78 -11.45 -11.56
CA MET A 141 8.44 -12.01 -11.76
C MET A 141 7.51 -11.64 -10.59
N ASN A 142 6.61 -10.69 -10.83
CA ASN A 142 5.71 -10.08 -9.86
C ASN A 142 4.30 -10.67 -9.95
N LYS A 143 4.14 -11.95 -9.61
CA LYS A 143 2.87 -12.68 -9.69
C LYS A 143 1.73 -12.07 -8.87
N LEU A 144 2.08 -11.33 -7.81
CA LEU A 144 1.13 -10.71 -6.90
C LEU A 144 0.75 -9.28 -7.33
N GLY A 145 1.37 -8.73 -8.38
CA GLY A 145 1.13 -7.36 -8.81
C GLY A 145 1.54 -6.30 -7.79
N ILE A 146 2.52 -6.60 -6.94
CA ILE A 146 2.98 -5.70 -5.88
C ILE A 146 3.63 -4.48 -6.53
N VAL A 147 2.95 -3.35 -6.48
CA VAL A 147 3.46 -2.05 -6.91
C VAL A 147 2.71 -0.95 -6.17
N ASP A 148 3.38 0.15 -5.90
CA ASP A 148 2.71 1.37 -5.47
C ASP A 148 3.32 2.61 -6.13
N LEU A 149 2.53 3.67 -6.18
CA LEU A 149 2.88 4.98 -6.76
C LEU A 149 2.58 6.04 -5.72
N THR A 150 3.51 6.96 -5.48
CA THR A 150 3.28 8.07 -4.56
C THR A 150 2.12 8.96 -5.03
N SER A 151 1.26 9.35 -4.08
CA SER A 151 0.12 10.23 -4.33
C SER A 151 0.55 11.68 -4.61
N ASN A 152 1.66 12.12 -4.00
CA ASN A 152 2.21 13.47 -4.15
C ASN A 152 2.95 13.65 -5.49
N THR A 153 2.63 14.72 -6.20
CA THR A 153 3.22 15.09 -7.49
C THR A 153 4.63 15.63 -7.41
N GLY A 154 5.07 16.15 -6.26
CA GLY A 154 6.42 16.70 -6.10
C GLY A 154 7.50 15.63 -6.17
N ASN A 155 7.20 14.44 -5.61
CA ASN A 155 8.07 13.27 -5.56
C ASN A 155 7.30 12.08 -6.12
N ALA A 156 7.25 11.91 -7.45
CA ALA A 156 6.50 10.82 -8.08
C ALA A 156 7.36 9.56 -8.21
N PHE A 157 7.39 8.73 -7.16
CA PHE A 157 8.15 7.48 -7.12
C PHE A 157 7.26 6.25 -7.31
N ILE A 158 7.80 5.24 -7.99
CA ILE A 158 7.21 3.90 -8.12
C ILE A 158 8.05 2.95 -7.28
N ALA A 159 7.40 2.10 -6.47
CA ALA A 159 8.05 1.02 -5.75
C ALA A 159 7.54 -0.33 -6.22
N TYR A 160 8.45 -1.28 -6.47
CA TYR A 160 8.13 -2.64 -6.90
C TYR A 160 9.22 -3.64 -6.44
N PRO A 161 8.93 -4.95 -6.42
CA PRO A 161 9.92 -5.98 -6.04
C PRO A 161 11.16 -5.98 -6.94
N ALA A 162 12.34 -6.08 -6.32
CA ALA A 162 13.64 -6.16 -6.97
C ALA A 162 14.23 -7.57 -7.05
N SER A 163 13.57 -8.56 -6.43
CA SER A 163 13.96 -9.97 -6.48
C SER A 163 12.74 -10.88 -6.39
N THR A 164 12.87 -12.09 -6.93
CA THR A 164 11.90 -13.19 -6.74
C THR A 164 12.19 -14.03 -5.49
N ASP A 165 13.35 -13.87 -4.87
CA ASP A 165 13.82 -14.72 -3.76
C ASP A 165 13.82 -13.95 -2.44
N THR A 166 14.19 -12.66 -2.49
CA THR A 166 14.25 -11.78 -1.33
C THR A 166 13.20 -10.68 -1.38
N GLY A 167 12.96 -10.05 -0.24
CA GLY A 167 12.04 -8.92 -0.11
C GLY A 167 12.68 -7.59 -0.50
N SER A 168 13.47 -7.56 -1.57
CA SER A 168 14.11 -6.34 -2.04
C SER A 168 13.12 -5.42 -2.76
N VAL A 169 13.28 -4.11 -2.60
CA VAL A 169 12.42 -3.07 -3.19
C VAL A 169 13.25 -2.20 -4.13
N HIS A 170 12.77 -1.99 -5.35
CA HIS A 170 13.25 -0.96 -6.27
C HIS A 170 12.44 0.32 -6.08
N ILE A 171 13.12 1.46 -6.05
CA ILE A 171 12.54 2.80 -6.15
C ILE A 171 12.91 3.39 -7.51
N PHE A 172 11.90 3.80 -8.27
CA PHE A 172 12.04 4.37 -9.61
C PHE A 172 11.38 5.74 -9.68
N ASP A 173 12.07 6.72 -10.26
CA ASP A 173 11.57 8.07 -10.47
C ASP A 173 10.71 8.12 -11.73
N SER A 174 9.40 8.38 -11.58
CA SER A 174 8.48 8.47 -12.70
C SER A 174 8.43 9.84 -13.38
N ILE A 175 9.13 10.84 -12.83
CA ILE A 175 9.35 12.16 -13.43
C ILE A 175 10.56 12.09 -14.36
N ASN A 176 11.71 11.68 -13.82
CA ASN A 176 12.97 11.60 -14.56
C ASN A 176 13.15 10.29 -15.33
N LEU A 177 12.25 9.32 -15.12
CA LEU A 177 12.22 8.02 -15.80
C LEU A 177 13.51 7.22 -15.59
N SER A 178 14.03 7.23 -14.36
CA SER A 178 15.29 6.60 -13.99
C SER A 178 15.20 5.81 -12.67
N PRO A 179 15.93 4.70 -12.52
CA PRO A 179 16.07 4.03 -11.24
C PRO A 179 16.76 4.95 -10.23
N VAL A 180 16.31 4.93 -8.98
CA VAL A 180 16.84 5.79 -7.91
C VAL A 180 17.60 4.97 -6.88
N ASN A 181 16.98 3.91 -6.37
CA ASN A 181 17.55 3.13 -5.28
C ASN A 181 17.01 1.70 -5.27
N THR A 182 17.76 0.79 -4.64
CA THR A 182 17.34 -0.58 -4.36
C THR A 182 17.82 -0.97 -2.97
N PHE A 183 16.93 -1.50 -2.13
CA PHE A 183 17.30 -1.95 -0.79
C PHE A 183 16.61 -3.27 -0.44
N VAL A 184 17.25 -4.06 0.42
CA VAL A 184 16.71 -5.35 0.90
C VAL A 184 15.80 -5.07 2.10
N ALA A 185 14.48 -5.15 1.92
CA ALA A 185 13.55 -4.86 3.00
C ALA A 185 13.32 -6.06 3.93
N HIS A 186 13.36 -7.28 3.37
CA HIS A 186 13.13 -8.54 4.07
C HIS A 186 13.94 -9.69 3.45
N GLU A 187 14.27 -10.71 4.25
CA GLU A 187 14.92 -11.93 3.76
C GLU A 187 14.05 -12.73 2.78
N GLY A 188 12.73 -12.73 2.99
CA GLY A 188 11.77 -13.40 2.12
C GLY A 188 11.01 -12.43 1.23
N THR A 189 10.43 -12.96 0.16
CA THR A 189 9.65 -12.21 -0.85
C THR A 189 8.61 -11.28 -0.25
N LEU A 190 8.37 -10.15 -0.93
CA LEU A 190 7.36 -9.18 -0.54
C LEU A 190 5.95 -9.77 -0.69
N ALA A 191 5.09 -9.44 0.27
CA ALA A 191 3.64 -9.66 0.18
C ALA A 191 2.88 -8.34 -0.05
N CYS A 192 3.41 -7.23 0.48
CA CYS A 192 2.77 -5.93 0.39
C CYS A 192 3.81 -4.81 0.54
N LEU A 193 3.59 -3.71 -0.17
CA LEU A 193 4.27 -2.43 0.05
C LEU A 193 3.27 -1.29 -0.15
N GLN A 194 3.48 -0.16 0.51
CA GLN A 194 2.61 1.00 0.40
C GLN A 194 3.41 2.27 0.74
N PHE A 195 3.34 3.31 -0.09
CA PHE A 195 3.86 4.63 0.24
C PHE A 195 2.93 5.35 1.23
N ASN A 196 3.49 6.28 2.00
CA ASN A 196 2.68 7.27 2.70
C ASN A 196 2.26 8.41 1.74
N GLN A 197 1.34 9.26 2.19
CA GLN A 197 0.80 10.36 1.36
C GLN A 197 1.86 11.34 0.87
N ASN A 198 2.86 11.63 1.72
CA ASN A 198 3.94 12.56 1.38
C ASN A 198 4.97 11.96 0.41
N GLY A 199 4.96 10.63 0.23
CA GLY A 199 5.91 9.91 -0.63
C GLY A 199 7.34 9.83 -0.08
N ASN A 200 7.54 10.14 1.21
CA ASN A 200 8.85 10.10 1.87
C ASN A 200 9.05 8.85 2.75
N MET A 201 8.03 8.01 2.91
CA MET A 201 8.10 6.75 3.61
C MET A 201 7.41 5.63 2.82
N ILE A 202 7.91 4.41 2.98
CA ILE A 202 7.30 3.20 2.43
C ILE A 202 7.24 2.10 3.49
N ALA A 203 6.05 1.55 3.71
CA ALA A 203 5.85 0.37 4.54
C ALA A 203 5.95 -0.89 3.69
N THR A 204 6.53 -1.94 4.25
CA THR A 204 6.75 -3.22 3.56
C THR A 204 6.48 -4.39 4.49
N ALA A 205 5.98 -5.49 3.93
CA ALA A 205 5.84 -6.77 4.63
C ALA A 205 6.21 -7.92 3.69
N SER A 206 6.88 -8.94 4.24
CA SER A 206 7.16 -10.18 3.53
C SER A 206 5.99 -11.16 3.58
N THR A 207 6.07 -12.22 2.77
CA THR A 207 5.16 -13.37 2.78
C THR A 207 5.10 -14.12 4.10
N LYS A 208 6.12 -13.98 4.97
CA LYS A 208 6.06 -14.47 6.36
C LYS A 208 5.12 -13.63 7.24
N GLY A 209 5.02 -12.32 6.96
CA GLY A 209 4.13 -11.36 7.65
C GLY A 209 4.31 -11.26 9.17
N THR A 210 5.48 -11.64 9.68
CA THR A 210 5.81 -11.56 11.12
C THR A 210 6.26 -10.16 11.53
N VAL A 211 6.93 -9.46 10.61
CA VAL A 211 7.50 -8.14 10.80
C VAL A 211 7.02 -7.21 9.69
N ILE A 212 6.69 -5.98 10.07
CA ILE A 212 6.39 -4.89 9.16
C ILE A 212 7.48 -3.84 9.34
N ARG A 213 8.04 -3.35 8.24
CA ARG A 213 9.11 -2.35 8.26
C ARG A 213 8.73 -1.14 7.49
N VAL A 214 9.18 0.03 7.95
CA VAL A 214 9.01 1.29 7.27
C VAL A 214 10.38 1.86 6.95
N TYR A 215 10.56 2.32 5.70
CA TYR A 215 11.80 2.86 5.18
C TYR A 215 11.61 4.31 4.72
N SER A 216 12.68 5.11 4.77
CA SER A 216 12.73 6.41 4.13
C SER A 216 12.80 6.25 2.62
N VAL A 217 12.21 7.21 1.90
CA VAL A 217 12.21 7.27 0.45
C VAL A 217 12.80 8.62 0.03
N PRO A 218 13.77 8.65 -0.89
CA PRO A 218 14.26 7.52 -1.69
C PRO A 218 15.40 6.70 -1.06
N ASP A 219 15.97 7.15 0.07
CA ASP A 219 17.26 6.64 0.57
C ASP A 219 17.24 5.17 1.02
N GLY A 220 16.07 4.62 1.37
CA GLY A 220 15.96 3.22 1.79
C GLY A 220 16.48 2.96 3.21
N ASN A 221 16.59 3.99 4.05
CA ASN A 221 16.98 3.82 5.45
C ASN A 221 15.80 3.27 6.26
N ARG A 222 16.02 2.20 7.02
CA ARG A 222 14.96 1.64 7.89
C ARG A 222 14.65 2.63 9.01
N LEU A 223 13.41 3.11 9.05
CA LEU A 223 12.92 4.05 10.06
C LEU A 223 12.25 3.33 11.23
N TYR A 224 11.45 2.30 10.93
CA TYR A 224 10.66 1.58 11.93
C TYR A 224 10.64 0.08 11.64
N GLU A 225 10.55 -0.71 12.72
CA GLU A 225 10.34 -2.16 12.67
C GLU A 225 9.31 -2.59 13.71
N PHE A 226 8.21 -3.18 13.25
CA PHE A 226 7.09 -3.60 14.09
C PHE A 226 6.91 -5.11 14.07
N ARG A 227 6.72 -5.70 15.24
CA ARG A 227 6.32 -7.11 15.37
C ARG A 227 4.81 -7.21 15.54
N ARG A 228 4.15 -7.87 14.58
CA ARG A 228 2.70 -8.07 14.60
C ARG A 228 2.25 -9.04 15.72
N GLY A 229 3.04 -10.07 16.02
CA GLY A 229 2.70 -11.06 17.04
C GLY A 229 3.75 -12.18 17.17
N VAL A 230 3.56 -13.04 18.18
CA VAL A 230 4.62 -13.94 18.68
C VAL A 230 4.74 -15.26 17.92
N SER A 231 3.68 -15.80 17.29
CA SER A 231 3.69 -17.25 16.98
C SER A 231 3.13 -17.71 15.63
N ARG A 232 2.62 -16.83 14.75
CA ARG A 232 2.05 -17.29 13.47
C ARG A 232 2.39 -16.36 12.30
N CYS A 233 2.95 -16.97 11.24
CA CYS A 233 3.06 -16.35 9.92
C CYS A 233 1.66 -16.08 9.38
N VAL A 234 1.48 -14.90 8.79
CA VAL A 234 0.21 -14.46 8.22
C VAL A 234 0.49 -13.77 6.89
N THR A 235 -0.47 -13.80 5.98
CA THR A 235 -0.37 -13.04 4.74
C THR A 235 -0.92 -11.65 4.99
N ILE A 236 -0.05 -10.65 5.01
CA ILE A 236 -0.47 -9.23 5.05
C ILE A 236 -1.21 -8.92 3.76
N GLN A 237 -2.44 -8.41 3.87
CA GLN A 237 -3.33 -8.11 2.76
C GLN A 237 -3.32 -6.63 2.39
N SER A 238 -3.12 -5.75 3.38
CA SER A 238 -3.12 -4.31 3.19
C SER A 238 -2.28 -3.63 4.26
N LEU A 239 -1.50 -2.65 3.83
CA LEU A 239 -0.84 -1.67 4.68
C LEU A 239 -1.44 -0.30 4.37
N CYS A 240 -1.61 0.56 5.36
CA CYS A 240 -2.17 1.89 5.14
C CYS A 240 -1.61 2.89 6.14
N PHE A 241 -1.00 3.97 5.66
CA PHE A 241 -0.62 5.09 6.50
C PHE A 241 -1.84 5.96 6.80
N SER A 242 -1.89 6.57 7.98
CA SER A 242 -2.78 7.73 8.19
C SER A 242 -2.33 8.88 7.28
N LEU A 243 -3.26 9.78 6.92
CA LEU A 243 -2.95 10.92 6.04
C LEU A 243 -1.84 11.82 6.61
N ASP A 244 -1.78 11.95 7.93
CA ASP A 244 -0.74 12.68 8.67
C ASP A 244 0.56 11.88 8.90
N SER A 245 0.60 10.63 8.42
CA SER A 245 1.73 9.70 8.57
C SER A 245 2.15 9.41 10.01
N LYS A 246 1.25 9.57 11.00
CA LYS A 246 1.50 9.23 12.41
C LYS A 246 1.16 7.78 12.76
N TYR A 247 0.34 7.12 11.96
CA TYR A 247 -0.08 5.75 12.19
C TYR A 247 0.09 4.89 10.95
N LEU A 248 0.32 3.60 11.17
CA LEU A 248 0.33 2.57 10.15
C LEU A 248 -0.63 1.45 10.55
N ALA A 249 -1.64 1.20 9.74
CA ALA A 249 -2.52 0.05 9.87
C ALA A 249 -2.02 -1.10 9.01
N ALA A 250 -2.13 -2.32 9.54
CA ALA A 250 -1.84 -3.55 8.83
C ALA A 250 -2.97 -4.56 9.05
N SER A 251 -3.57 -5.01 7.95
CA SER A 251 -4.55 -6.08 7.95
C SER A 251 -3.98 -7.31 7.25
N SER A 252 -4.46 -8.49 7.65
CA SER A 252 -3.96 -9.78 7.13
C SER A 252 -5.12 -10.73 6.87
N ASN A 253 -4.81 -11.97 6.49
CA ASN A 253 -5.79 -13.06 6.36
C ASN A 253 -6.34 -13.59 7.71
N VAL A 254 -6.06 -12.90 8.82
CA VAL A 254 -6.63 -13.20 10.13
C VAL A 254 -7.47 -12.02 10.61
N GLU A 255 -8.30 -12.24 11.62
CA GLU A 255 -9.30 -11.26 12.02
C GLU A 255 -8.72 -9.99 12.66
N THR A 256 -7.45 -9.98 13.09
CA THR A 256 -6.87 -8.84 13.79
C THR A 256 -6.20 -7.86 12.85
N ILE A 257 -6.67 -6.61 12.85
CA ILE A 257 -5.97 -5.46 12.28
C ILE A 257 -5.08 -4.88 13.38
N HIS A 258 -3.82 -4.60 13.03
CA HIS A 258 -2.87 -3.96 13.92
C HIS A 258 -2.67 -2.51 13.49
N VAL A 259 -2.62 -1.59 14.45
CA VAL A 259 -2.28 -0.19 14.25
C VAL A 259 -0.99 0.09 15.01
N PHE A 260 0.01 0.65 14.33
CA PHE A 260 1.29 1.05 14.88
C PHE A 260 1.39 2.57 14.88
N LYS A 261 2.08 3.12 15.88
CA LYS A 261 2.40 4.54 15.96
C LYS A 261 3.77 4.76 15.31
N LEU A 262 3.92 5.85 14.56
CA LEU A 262 5.15 6.20 13.85
C LEU A 262 5.82 7.37 14.57
N GLU A 263 6.27 7.12 15.80
CA GLU A 263 7.02 8.09 16.60
C GLU A 263 8.47 7.67 16.67
N LYS A 264 9.39 8.58 16.34
CA LYS A 264 10.80 8.38 16.67
C LYS A 264 10.94 8.58 18.17
N SER A 265 11.46 7.60 18.88
CA SER A 265 11.91 7.81 20.26
C SER A 265 12.97 8.92 20.27
N GLU A 266 12.74 9.96 21.06
CA GLU A 266 13.65 11.11 21.21
C GLU A 266 15.03 10.71 21.79
N GLU A 267 15.21 9.45 22.20
CA GLU A 267 16.45 8.94 22.78
C GLU A 267 17.66 8.99 21.85
N ASN A 268 17.46 9.22 20.54
CA ASN A 268 18.54 9.37 19.54
C ASN A 268 18.88 10.83 19.18
N MET A 269 18.30 11.84 19.84
CA MET A 269 18.70 13.25 19.70
C MET A 269 19.27 13.79 21.02
N LYS A 270 20.41 13.25 21.47
CA LYS A 270 21.28 14.03 22.35
C LYS A 270 22.21 14.88 21.50
N PRO A 271 22.13 16.22 21.54
CA PRO A 271 23.18 17.05 21.00
C PRO A 271 24.44 16.82 21.84
N GLU A 272 25.57 16.55 21.18
CA GLU A 272 26.89 16.65 21.80
C GLU A 272 27.05 18.08 22.33
N THR A 273 26.71 18.26 23.60
CA THR A 273 27.02 19.46 24.36
C THR A 273 27.91 19.00 25.49
N SER A 274 29.19 19.30 25.33
CA SER A 274 30.18 19.28 26.38
C SER A 274 29.69 20.13 27.54
N ASN A 275 29.41 19.52 28.69
CA ASN A 275 29.78 20.06 29.99
C ASN A 275 29.68 19.00 31.08
N GLU A 276 30.69 19.05 31.94
CA GLU A 276 30.97 18.16 33.04
C GLU A 276 29.92 18.23 34.15
N SER A 277 29.37 17.08 34.52
CA SER A 277 29.00 16.80 35.92
C SER A 277 28.89 15.29 36.11
N GLY A 278 29.88 14.73 36.80
CA GLY A 278 30.02 13.30 37.06
C GLY A 278 28.82 12.75 37.84
N GLY A 279 28.16 11.75 37.24
CA GLY A 279 27.13 10.94 37.86
C GLY A 279 27.49 9.47 37.72
N TRP A 280 27.35 8.74 38.83
CA TRP A 280 27.49 7.29 39.08
C TRP A 280 27.56 6.33 37.85
N PHE A 281 26.84 6.59 36.77
CA PHE A 281 26.80 5.76 35.56
C PHE A 281 28.13 5.65 34.79
N ASP A 282 29.01 6.65 34.85
CA ASP A 282 30.25 6.65 34.05
C ASP A 282 31.31 5.66 34.59
N THR A 283 31.27 5.36 35.89
CA THR A 283 32.15 4.38 36.54
C THR A 283 31.72 2.94 36.23
N PHE A 284 30.43 2.71 35.97
CA PHE A 284 29.89 1.39 35.64
C PHE A 284 30.22 0.98 34.19
N ASN A 285 30.21 1.92 33.26
CA ASN A 285 30.59 1.64 31.87
C ASN A 285 32.09 1.39 31.71
N LYS A 286 32.96 2.14 32.42
CA LYS A 286 34.42 1.94 32.37
C LYS A 286 34.89 0.59 32.91
N THR A 287 34.15 -0.02 33.83
CA THR A 287 34.54 -1.31 34.42
C THR A 287 34.12 -2.52 33.58
N ILE A 288 33.12 -2.37 32.70
CA ILE A 288 32.62 -3.46 31.86
C ILE A 288 33.35 -3.55 30.50
N THR A 289 33.99 -2.46 30.03
CA THR A 289 34.75 -2.47 28.76
C THR A 289 36.09 -3.21 28.85
N ALA A 290 36.66 -3.34 30.04
CA ALA A 290 37.97 -3.99 30.22
C ALA A 290 37.93 -5.53 30.07
N TYR A 291 36.75 -6.14 30.03
CA TYR A 291 36.59 -7.61 30.04
C TYR A 291 35.72 -8.19 28.91
N MET A 292 35.30 -7.38 27.94
CA MET A 292 34.45 -7.85 26.82
C MET A 292 35.29 -8.24 25.60
N PRO A 293 35.16 -9.48 25.07
CA PRO A 293 35.82 -9.88 23.83
C PRO A 293 35.35 -9.04 22.64
N THR A 294 36.26 -8.71 21.72
CA THR A 294 36.06 -7.86 20.53
C THR A 294 34.97 -8.35 19.56
N GLN A 295 34.42 -9.55 19.75
CA GLN A 295 33.32 -10.11 18.95
C GLN A 295 31.94 -9.55 19.32
N PHE A 296 31.78 -8.92 20.48
CA PHE A 296 30.50 -8.34 20.93
C PHE A 296 30.27 -6.89 20.48
N MET A 297 31.25 -6.23 19.87
CA MET A 297 31.13 -4.82 19.43
C MET A 297 30.30 -4.63 18.15
N GLN A 298 29.81 -5.71 17.53
CA GLN A 298 29.01 -5.64 16.29
C GLN A 298 27.50 -5.72 16.52
N VAL A 299 27.05 -5.77 17.78
CA VAL A 299 25.63 -5.98 18.14
C VAL A 299 25.15 -4.85 19.04
N THR A 300 24.90 -3.67 18.47
CA THR A 300 24.08 -2.65 19.13
C THR A 300 23.29 -1.80 18.13
N GLU A 301 22.64 -2.42 17.15
CA GLU A 301 21.34 -1.91 16.67
C GLU A 301 20.25 -2.48 17.59
N LEU A 302 20.16 -1.99 18.82
CA LEU A 302 18.99 -2.24 19.68
C LEU A 302 17.83 -1.37 19.19
N ILE A 303 17.27 -1.71 18.02
CA ILE A 303 15.96 -1.22 17.62
C ILE A 303 14.95 -1.96 18.49
N THR A 304 14.35 -1.27 19.45
CA THR A 304 13.21 -1.76 20.22
C THR A 304 12.11 -2.14 19.23
N THR A 305 11.85 -3.44 19.04
CA THR A 305 10.76 -3.87 18.16
C THR A 305 9.43 -3.51 18.80
N GLU A 306 8.79 -2.47 18.30
CA GLU A 306 7.54 -1.98 18.86
C GLU A 306 6.38 -2.92 18.52
N ARG A 307 5.42 -3.01 19.44
CA ARG A 307 4.17 -3.75 19.26
C ARG A 307 3.07 -2.82 18.77
N SER A 308 1.94 -3.38 18.33
CA SER A 308 0.79 -2.58 17.92
C SER A 308 0.28 -1.68 19.04
N PHE A 309 0.12 -0.40 18.74
CA PHE A 309 -0.50 0.62 19.59
C PHE A 309 -1.99 0.31 19.84
N ALA A 310 -2.70 -0.12 18.81
CA ALA A 310 -4.10 -0.53 18.90
C ALA A 310 -4.37 -1.73 18.00
N THR A 311 -5.47 -2.43 18.27
CA THR A 311 -5.94 -3.53 17.44
C THR A 311 -7.44 -3.44 17.23
N ALA A 312 -7.91 -3.79 16.02
CA ALA A 312 -9.32 -3.98 15.73
C ALA A 312 -9.57 -5.43 15.27
N ARG A 313 -10.79 -5.93 15.45
CA ARG A 313 -11.17 -7.29 15.02
C ARG A 313 -12.22 -7.22 13.92
N LEU A 314 -11.93 -7.88 12.80
CA LEU A 314 -12.87 -8.08 11.71
C LEU A 314 -13.99 -9.02 12.15
N PRO A 315 -15.23 -8.80 11.70
CA PRO A 315 -16.37 -9.64 12.09
C PRO A 315 -16.27 -11.07 11.57
N VAL A 316 -15.55 -11.28 10.45
CA VAL A 316 -15.38 -12.59 9.79
C VAL A 316 -13.99 -12.69 9.18
N VAL A 317 -13.42 -13.89 9.17
CA VAL A 317 -12.23 -14.21 8.37
C VAL A 317 -12.57 -14.10 6.88
N CYS A 318 -11.87 -13.21 6.18
CA CYS A 318 -12.03 -13.01 4.74
C CYS A 318 -10.75 -13.38 4.00
N LYS A 319 -10.90 -13.84 2.75
CA LYS A 319 -9.77 -14.20 1.88
C LYS A 319 -8.91 -12.99 1.50
N SER A 320 -9.51 -11.81 1.42
CA SER A 320 -8.89 -10.54 1.08
C SER A 320 -9.60 -9.42 1.81
N ASN A 321 -8.85 -8.40 2.23
CA ASN A 321 -9.37 -7.19 2.84
C ASN A 321 -8.47 -5.98 2.53
N ARG A 322 -9.02 -4.79 2.79
CA ARG A 322 -8.33 -3.51 2.71
C ARG A 322 -8.61 -2.73 3.98
N VAL A 323 -7.63 -1.93 4.42
CA VAL A 323 -7.76 -1.06 5.59
C VAL A 323 -7.43 0.37 5.20
N ALA A 324 -8.15 1.33 5.78
CA ALA A 324 -7.87 2.75 5.63
C ALA A 324 -8.19 3.51 6.91
N PHE A 325 -7.46 4.61 7.14
CA PHE A 325 -7.80 5.60 8.16
C PHE A 325 -8.78 6.61 7.55
N VAL A 326 -10.03 6.53 7.97
CA VAL A 326 -11.09 7.45 7.53
C VAL A 326 -11.13 8.61 8.51
N ALA A 327 -11.14 9.83 7.97
CA ALA A 327 -11.33 11.07 8.72
C ALA A 327 -12.76 11.58 8.54
#